data_AF-A0A6L8TFA7-F1
#
_entry.id   AF-A0A6L8TFA7-F1
#
_cell.length_a   1.000
_cell.length_b   1.000
_cell.length_c   1.000
_cell.angle_alpha   90.00
_cell.angle_beta   90.00
_cell.angle_gamma   90.00
#
_symmetry.space_group_name_H-M   'P 1'
#
loop_
_entity.id
_entity.type
_entity.pdbx_description
1 polymer ?
#
loop_
_entity_poly.entity_id
_entity_poly.type
_entity_poly.pdbx_seq_one_letter_code
_entity_poly.pdbx_strand_id
1 'polypeptide(L)'
;MYKIAVLGDYNSIYGFAALGLDTFPVEDPADGKEKLNRLAAGEYAVIYITEQLAAQLSAEISKYSEELMPAIIQIPGISGNTGAGIENVKKSVETAVGSDILFSNE
;
A
#
# COMPACT_ATOMS: atom_id res chain seq x y z
N MET A 1 18.25 3.24 11.33
CA MET A 1 17.15 4.19 11.05
C MET A 1 16.26 3.50 10.04
N TYR A 2 14.96 3.37 10.29
CA TYR A 2 14.08 2.64 9.37
C TYR A 2 13.88 3.42 8.06
N LYS A 3 13.82 2.68 6.95
CA LYS A 3 13.62 3.24 5.62
C LYS A 3 12.15 3.26 5.22
N ILE A 4 11.82 4.05 4.21
CA ILE A 4 10.48 4.12 3.62
C ILE A 4 10.62 3.85 2.11
N ALA A 5 9.81 2.90 1.62
CA ALA A 5 9.74 2.56 0.21
C ALA A 5 8.42 3.04 -0.40
N VAL A 6 8.44 3.33 -1.70
CA VAL A 6 7.24 3.63 -2.51
C VAL A 6 7.24 2.74 -3.75
N LEU A 7 6.20 1.94 -3.93
CA LEU A 7 5.99 1.05 -5.07
C LEU A 7 4.80 1.52 -5.90
N GLY A 8 4.95 1.50 -7.23
CA GLY A 8 3.87 1.85 -8.14
C GLY A 8 4.38 2.13 -9.54
N ASP A 9 3.50 2.63 -10.40
CA ASP A 9 3.92 3.11 -11.71
C ASP A 9 4.85 4.32 -11.57
N TYR A 10 5.81 4.43 -12.48
CA TYR A 10 6.85 5.45 -12.43
C TYR A 10 6.28 6.88 -12.29
N ASN A 11 5.22 7.20 -13.02
CA ASN A 11 4.63 8.54 -13.05
C ASN A 11 3.93 8.92 -11.74
N SER A 12 3.40 7.95 -11.00
CA SER A 12 2.83 8.16 -9.67
C SER A 12 3.88 8.39 -8.60
N ILE A 13 5.04 7.72 -8.71
CA ILE A 13 5.96 7.62 -7.58
C ILE A 13 7.22 8.48 -7.70
N TYR A 14 7.60 8.95 -8.89
CA TYR A 14 8.90 9.62 -9.08
C TYR A 14 9.09 10.85 -8.18
N GLY A 15 8.00 11.57 -7.86
CA GLY A 15 8.04 12.74 -6.98
C GLY A 15 8.50 12.44 -5.55
N PHE A 16 8.30 11.21 -5.05
CA PHE A 16 8.71 10.83 -3.70
C PHE A 16 10.23 10.71 -3.55
N ALA A 17 10.96 10.48 -4.65
CA ALA A 17 12.43 10.46 -4.62
C ALA A 17 13.00 11.84 -4.24
N ALA A 18 12.34 12.92 -4.63
CA ALA A 18 12.74 14.28 -4.25
C ALA A 18 12.59 14.55 -2.73
N LEU A 19 11.78 13.75 -2.04
CA LEU A 19 11.60 13.79 -0.59
C LEU A 19 12.53 12.82 0.15
N GLY A 20 13.41 12.11 -0.57
CA GLY A 20 14.37 11.17 0.00
C GLY A 20 13.79 9.78 0.34
N LEU A 21 12.63 9.44 -0.22
CA LEU A 21 12.07 8.08 -0.12
C LEU A 21 12.64 7.19 -1.23
N ASP A 22 12.81 5.91 -0.93
CA ASP A 22 13.26 4.93 -1.92
C ASP A 22 12.09 4.57 -2.85
N THR A 23 12.20 4.87 -4.14
CA THR A 23 11.15 4.61 -5.12
C THR A 23 11.47 3.38 -5.96
N PHE A 24 10.46 2.53 -6.17
CA PHE A 24 10.57 1.27 -6.89
C PHE A 24 9.48 1.21 -7.96
N PRO A 25 9.76 1.65 -9.19
CA PRO A 25 8.78 1.59 -10.28
C PRO A 25 8.48 0.13 -10.61
N VAL A 26 7.21 -0.17 -10.88
CA VAL A 26 6.73 -1.51 -11.21
C VAL A 26 6.05 -1.47 -12.57
N GLU A 27 6.48 -2.35 -13.47
CA GLU A 27 5.93 -2.44 -14.84
C GLU A 27 4.84 -3.51 -14.95
N ASP A 28 4.96 -4.59 -14.18
CA ASP A 28 4.00 -5.69 -14.15
C ASP A 28 3.84 -6.25 -12.73
N PRO A 29 2.70 -6.92 -12.43
CA PRO A 29 2.44 -7.44 -11.10
C PRO A 29 3.39 -8.57 -10.63
N ALA A 30 4.05 -9.31 -11.52
CA ALA A 30 5.01 -10.33 -11.09
C ALA A 30 6.28 -9.68 -10.52
N ASP A 31 6.81 -8.65 -11.21
CA ASP A 31 7.89 -7.81 -10.72
C ASP A 31 7.50 -7.08 -9.42
N GLY A 32 6.28 -6.55 -9.36
CA GLY A 32 5.74 -5.90 -8.16
C GLY A 32 5.73 -6.82 -6.94
N LYS A 33 5.34 -8.09 -7.13
CA LYS A 33 5.34 -9.11 -6.08
C LYS A 33 6.74 -9.39 -5.56
N GLU A 34 7.71 -9.58 -6.46
CA GLU A 34 9.10 -9.85 -6.08
C GLU A 34 9.69 -8.67 -5.30
N LYS A 35 9.48 -7.44 -5.79
CA LYS A 35 9.91 -6.22 -5.11
C LYS A 35 9.27 -6.08 -3.73
N LEU A 36 7.96 -6.28 -3.60
CA LEU A 36 7.28 -6.20 -2.32
C LEU A 36 7.90 -7.16 -1.29
N ASN A 37 8.12 -8.41 -1.67
CA ASN A 37 8.70 -9.42 -0.79
C ASN A 37 10.14 -9.10 -0.39
N ARG A 38 10.95 -8.63 -1.34
CA ARG A 38 12.32 -8.19 -1.06
C ARG A 38 12.35 -7.01 -0.09
N LEU A 39 11.44 -6.06 -0.23
CA LEU A 39 11.38 -4.86 0.62
C LEU A 39 10.85 -5.21 2.01
N ALA A 40 9.87 -6.10 2.11
CA ALA A 40 9.34 -6.56 3.38
C ALA A 40 10.36 -7.37 4.20
N ALA A 41 11.24 -8.12 3.54
CA ALA A 41 12.37 -8.79 4.20
C ALA A 41 13.53 -7.83 4.56
N GLY A 42 13.46 -6.56 4.15
CA GLY A 42 14.50 -5.56 4.35
C GLY A 42 14.31 -4.69 5.60
N GLU A 43 14.96 -3.52 5.61
CA GLU A 43 14.93 -2.56 6.74
C GLU A 43 13.84 -1.47 6.58
N TYR A 44 12.75 -1.78 5.89
CA TYR A 44 11.67 -0.83 5.62
C TYR A 44 10.61 -0.87 6.72
N ALA A 45 10.28 0.30 7.29
CA ALA A 45 9.15 0.42 8.22
C ALA A 45 7.82 0.58 7.51
N VAL A 46 7.85 1.31 6.41
CA VAL A 46 6.65 1.67 5.66
C VAL A 46 6.91 1.40 4.20
N ILE A 47 5.97 0.72 3.57
CA ILE A 47 5.93 0.52 2.14
C ILE A 47 4.65 1.16 1.63
N TYR A 48 4.78 2.31 0.99
CA TYR A 48 3.67 2.89 0.24
C TYR A 48 3.50 2.12 -1.07
N ILE A 49 2.27 1.82 -1.44
CA ILE A 49 1.95 1.11 -2.68
C ILE A 49 0.76 1.79 -3.37
N THR A 50 0.84 2.01 -4.68
CA THR A 50 -0.31 2.57 -5.40
C THR A 50 -1.50 1.63 -5.33
N GLU A 51 -2.72 2.16 -5.19
CA GLU A 51 -3.95 1.36 -5.07
C GLU A 51 -4.13 0.36 -6.24
N GLN A 52 -3.80 0.79 -7.46
CA GLN A 52 -3.87 -0.06 -8.65
C GLN A 52 -2.94 -1.28 -8.56
N LEU A 53 -1.72 -1.10 -8.04
CA LEU A 53 -0.78 -2.21 -7.84
C LEU A 53 -1.21 -3.08 -6.65
N ALA A 54 -1.68 -2.45 -5.57
CA ALA A 54 -2.16 -3.15 -4.39
C ALA A 54 -3.33 -4.09 -4.69
N ALA A 55 -4.25 -3.70 -5.58
CA ALA A 55 -5.35 -4.55 -6.03
C ALA A 55 -4.85 -5.85 -6.69
N GLN A 56 -3.77 -5.76 -7.46
CA GLN A 56 -3.15 -6.91 -8.15
C GLN A 56 -2.32 -7.79 -7.19
N LEU A 57 -1.87 -7.23 -6.07
CA LEU A 57 -1.02 -7.90 -5.08
C LEU A 57 -1.72 -8.20 -3.75
N SER A 58 -3.06 -8.14 -3.73
CA SER A 58 -3.86 -8.27 -2.50
C SER A 58 -3.52 -9.50 -1.66
N ALA A 59 -3.37 -10.67 -2.29
CA ALA A 59 -2.99 -11.92 -1.62
C ALA A 59 -1.55 -11.92 -1.06
N GLU A 60 -0.65 -11.10 -1.60
CA GLU A 60 0.69 -10.95 -1.05
C GLU A 60 0.68 -9.98 0.13
N ILE A 61 -0.03 -8.85 0.00
CA ILE A 61 -0.16 -7.83 1.04
C ILE A 61 -0.82 -8.40 2.31
N SER A 62 -1.82 -9.27 2.16
CA SER A 62 -2.52 -9.88 3.29
C SER A 62 -1.64 -10.74 4.18
N LYS A 63 -0.44 -11.14 3.73
CA LYS A 63 0.50 -11.88 4.57
C LYS A 63 1.09 -11.02 5.68
N TYR A 64 1.15 -9.71 5.46
CA TYR A 64 1.78 -8.74 6.36
C TYR A 64 0.76 -8.00 7.25
N SER A 65 -0.55 -8.28 7.13
CA SER A 65 -1.59 -7.52 7.85
C SER A 65 -1.54 -7.69 9.37
N GLU A 66 -0.99 -8.81 9.84
CA GLU A 66 -0.81 -9.09 11.28
C GLU A 66 0.62 -8.83 11.75
N GLU A 67 1.53 -8.50 10.82
CA GLU A 67 2.92 -8.21 11.15
C GLU A 67 3.07 -6.76 11.60
N LEU A 68 3.95 -6.52 12.57
CA LEU A 68 4.25 -5.16 13.02
C LEU A 68 4.95 -4.35 11.92
N MET A 69 5.78 -5.01 11.11
CA MET A 69 6.65 -4.39 10.12
C MET A 69 6.84 -5.32 8.91
N PRO A 70 6.80 -4.80 7.67
CA PRO A 70 6.52 -3.40 7.32
C PRO A 70 5.02 -3.04 7.37
N ALA A 71 4.69 -1.78 7.63
CA ALA A 71 3.35 -1.26 7.39
C ALA A 71 3.16 -0.99 5.89
N ILE A 72 2.23 -1.70 5.25
CA ILE A 72 1.90 -1.53 3.83
C ILE A 72 0.72 -0.56 3.70
N ILE A 73 0.94 0.62 3.11
CA ILE A 73 -0.05 1.70 3.04
C ILE A 73 -0.39 2.01 1.58
N GLN A 74 -1.68 1.94 1.25
CA GLN A 74 -2.18 2.25 -0.08
C GLN A 74 -2.23 3.77 -0.31
N ILE A 75 -1.76 4.21 -1.48
CA ILE A 75 -1.81 5.62 -1.93
C ILE A 75 -2.44 5.71 -3.32
N PRO A 76 -3.11 6.83 -3.67
CA PRO A 76 -3.61 7.02 -5.03
C PRO A 76 -2.46 7.10 -6.04
N GLY A 77 -2.73 6.66 -7.27
CA GLY A 77 -1.83 6.85 -8.41
C GLY A 77 -2.27 8.02 -9.29
N ILE A 78 -1.55 8.28 -10.38
CA ILE A 78 -1.90 9.28 -11.40
C ILE A 78 -3.24 9.00 -12.09
N SER A 79 -3.64 7.73 -12.14
CA SER A 79 -4.93 7.31 -12.71
C SER A 79 -6.12 7.58 -11.77
N GLY A 80 -5.86 8.07 -10.55
CA GLY A 80 -6.88 8.43 -9.57
C GLY A 80 -6.88 7.55 -8.33
N ASN A 81 -7.86 7.81 -7.47
CA ASN A 81 -8.16 7.07 -6.25
C ASN A 81 -9.25 6.02 -6.56
N THR A 82 -8.99 4.74 -6.28
CA THR A 82 -9.94 3.65 -6.46
C THR A 82 -10.90 3.49 -5.27
N GLY A 83 -10.63 4.20 -4.17
CA GLY A 83 -11.38 4.10 -2.91
C GLY A 83 -11.00 2.91 -2.04
N ALA A 84 -9.98 2.14 -2.43
CA ALA A 84 -9.61 0.89 -1.76
C ALA A 84 -9.12 1.14 -0.33
N GLY A 85 -8.41 2.24 -0.10
CA GLY A 85 -8.01 2.64 1.25
C GLY A 85 -9.20 2.89 2.18
N ILE A 86 -10.21 3.62 1.70
CA ILE A 86 -11.42 3.92 2.48
C ILE A 86 -12.23 2.65 2.73
N GLU A 87 -12.37 1.79 1.72
CA GLU A 87 -13.07 0.52 1.86
C GLU A 87 -12.42 -0.38 2.93
N ASN A 88 -11.10 -0.42 3.00
CA ASN A 88 -10.37 -1.16 4.03
C ASN A 88 -10.60 -0.60 5.44
N VAL A 89 -10.68 0.73 5.57
CA VAL A 89 -11.04 1.38 6.85
C VAL A 89 -12.46 0.97 7.25
N LYS A 90 -13.43 1.05 6.34
CA LYS A 90 -14.81 0.64 6.59
C LYS A 90 -14.90 -0.83 7.04
N LYS A 91 -14.25 -1.74 6.33
CA LYS A 91 -14.19 -3.18 6.68
C LYS A 91 -13.60 -3.41 8.07
N SER A 92 -12.54 -2.69 8.41
CA SER A 92 -11.90 -2.79 9.73
C SER A 92 -12.85 -2.33 10.85
N VAL A 93 -13.59 -1.25 10.61
CA VAL A 93 -14.59 -0.72 11.54
C VAL A 93 -15.76 -1.68 11.72
N GLU A 94 -16.31 -2.20 10.62
CA GLU A 94 -17.38 -3.21 10.67
C GLU A 94 -16.93 -4.48 11.40
N THR A 95 -15.69 -4.92 11.19
CA THR A 95 -15.15 -6.10 11.87
C THR A 95 -14.94 -5.86 13.37
N ALA A 96 -14.42 -4.69 13.75
CA ALA A 96 -14.09 -4.39 15.13
C ALA A 96 -15.32 -3.99 15.99
N VAL A 97 -16.28 -3.29 15.39
CA VAL A 97 -17.43 -2.69 16.09
C VAL A 97 -18.75 -3.39 15.77
N GLY A 98 -18.83 -4.13 14.66
CA GLY A 98 -20.04 -4.83 14.20
C GLY A 98 -21.01 -3.95 13.40
N SER A 99 -20.66 -2.69 13.17
CA SER A 99 -21.44 -1.74 12.36
C SER A 99 -20.52 -0.70 11.74
N ASP A 100 -20.90 -0.20 10.56
CA ASP A 100 -20.27 1.00 10.02
C ASP A 100 -20.67 2.19 10.90
N ILE A 101 -19.73 2.73 11.66
CA ILE A 101 -19.92 3.93 12.51
C ILE A 101 -19.31 5.19 11.90
N LEU A 102 -18.55 5.06 10.82
CA LEU A 102 -17.81 6.19 10.23
C LEU A 102 -18.53 6.77 9.01
N PHE A 103 -19.26 5.93 8.26
CA PHE A 103 -19.87 6.31 6.99
C PHE A 103 -21.38 6.04 6.94
N SER A 104 -22.05 5.88 8.09
CA SER A 104 -23.49 5.56 8.17
C SER A 104 -24.44 6.71 7.77
N ASN A 105 -23.92 7.92 7.53
CA ASN A 105 -24.69 9.14 7.27
C ASN A 105 -24.40 9.78 5.89
N GLU A 106 -23.70 9.06 5.00
CA GLU A 106 -23.64 9.37 3.56
C GLU A 106 -24.61 8.47 2.79
#